data_AF-A0A6A4ZQN9-F1
#
_entry.id   AF-A0A6A4ZQN9-F1
#
_cell.length_a   1.000
_cell.length_b   1.000
_cell.length_c   1.000
_cell.angle_alpha   90.00
_cell.angle_beta   90.00
_cell.angle_gamma   90.00
#
_symmetry.space_group_name_H-M   'P 1'
#
loop_
_entity.id
_entity.type
_entity.pdbx_description
1 polymer ?
#
loop_
_entity_poly.entity_id
_entity_poly.type
_entity_poly.pdbx_seq_one_letter_code
_entity_poly.pdbx_strand_id
1 'polypeptide(L)'
;MTDDRVYGLTLAYFHHFVATHGGRAAFEGLTTTNICTKFVKPHTRHYQVSLVEHVQRHHPQGNLYVKPATWFVSHAWKYLFLDVVDALTTFFDDQGVAADDVALWFCTFNNNQHMVNNTIVPFEFWVDAFETALKAIGKVVMVLSPWNNPTTLTRTWCVFEIYVAITTGARFEVAMGTAQKAAFLEDIQDDSAFTAMLATIKSEASQTAVASDRSNIT
;
A
#
# COMPACT_ATOMS: atom_id res chain seq x y z
N MET A 1 -26.61 -13.03 6.91
CA MET A 1 -25.29 -12.58 7.38
C MET A 1 -24.68 -11.79 6.25
N THR A 2 -24.67 -10.47 6.35
CA THR A 2 -23.87 -9.63 5.45
C THR A 2 -22.41 -9.93 5.76
N ASP A 3 -21.64 -10.22 4.72
CA ASP A 3 -20.23 -10.53 4.85
C ASP A 3 -19.47 -9.22 5.04
N ASP A 4 -19.22 -8.83 6.30
CA ASP A 4 -18.52 -7.58 6.65
C ASP A 4 -16.99 -7.67 6.37
N ARG A 5 -16.56 -8.70 5.64
CA ARG A 5 -15.14 -8.90 5.29
C ARG A 5 -14.72 -7.93 4.20
N VAL A 6 -13.62 -7.23 4.48
CA VAL A 6 -12.93 -6.42 3.49
C VAL A 6 -12.09 -7.35 2.61
N TYR A 7 -12.31 -7.30 1.30
CA TYR A 7 -11.58 -8.11 0.33
C TYR A 7 -10.32 -7.41 -0.17
N GLY A 8 -9.34 -8.19 -0.59
CA GLY A 8 -8.10 -7.73 -1.21
C GLY A 8 -7.70 -8.63 -2.37
N LEU A 9 -6.59 -8.28 -3.01
CA LEU A 9 -5.97 -9.12 -4.04
C LEU A 9 -4.81 -9.88 -3.43
N THR A 10 -4.69 -11.16 -3.78
CA THR A 10 -3.54 -11.99 -3.37
C THR A 10 -2.24 -11.40 -3.88
N LEU A 11 -1.14 -11.59 -3.15
CA LEU A 11 0.18 -11.18 -3.65
C LEU A 11 0.51 -11.87 -4.99
N ALA A 12 0.05 -13.11 -5.18
CA ALA A 12 0.12 -13.79 -6.48
C ALA A 12 -0.56 -13.01 -7.62
N TYR A 13 -1.69 -12.34 -7.35
CA TYR A 13 -2.31 -11.46 -8.34
C TYR A 13 -1.45 -10.23 -8.67
N PHE A 14 -0.67 -9.69 -7.74
CA PHE A 14 0.24 -8.57 -8.05
C PHE A 14 1.29 -9.01 -9.07
N HIS A 15 1.86 -10.20 -8.89
CA HIS A 15 2.77 -10.79 -9.86
C HIS A 15 2.08 -11.09 -11.20
N HIS A 16 0.87 -11.67 -11.16
CA HIS A 16 0.06 -11.91 -12.35
C HIS A 16 -0.23 -10.61 -13.11
N PHE A 17 -0.64 -9.56 -12.41
CA PHE A 17 -0.93 -8.25 -12.98
C PHE A 17 0.28 -7.65 -13.70
N VAL A 18 1.48 -7.75 -13.12
CA VAL A 18 2.73 -7.34 -13.79
C VAL A 18 2.97 -8.21 -15.03
N ALA A 19 2.86 -9.53 -14.90
CA ALA A 19 3.12 -10.47 -15.99
C ALA A 19 2.19 -10.24 -17.20
N THR A 20 0.89 -10.07 -16.98
CA THR A 20 -0.10 -9.90 -18.05
C THR A 20 -0.03 -8.54 -18.74
N HIS A 21 0.60 -7.55 -18.12
CA HIS A 21 0.71 -6.18 -18.65
C HIS A 21 2.12 -5.86 -19.20
N GLY A 22 2.82 -6.87 -19.71
CA GLY A 22 4.13 -6.70 -20.35
C GLY A 22 5.34 -7.01 -19.45
N GLY A 23 5.09 -7.60 -18.28
CA GLY A 23 6.14 -8.02 -17.35
C GLY A 23 6.85 -6.83 -16.68
N ARG A 24 7.94 -7.15 -15.97
CA ARG A 24 8.69 -6.14 -15.18
C ARG A 24 9.24 -5.00 -16.05
N ALA A 25 9.64 -5.28 -17.30
CA ALA A 25 10.14 -4.26 -18.22
C ALA A 25 9.12 -3.14 -18.50
N ALA A 26 7.83 -3.47 -18.61
CA ALA A 26 6.78 -2.48 -18.82
C ALA A 26 6.49 -1.62 -17.57
N PHE A 27 6.93 -2.07 -16.39
CA PHE A 27 6.71 -1.43 -15.09
C PHE A 27 7.98 -0.73 -14.57
N GLU A 28 9.10 -0.84 -15.28
CA GLU A 28 10.37 -0.27 -14.88
C GLU A 28 10.29 1.26 -14.76
N GLY A 29 10.78 1.80 -13.64
CA GLY A 29 10.73 3.22 -13.33
C GLY A 29 9.32 3.80 -13.13
N LEU A 30 8.27 2.97 -13.09
CA LEU A 30 6.89 3.45 -12.90
C LEU A 30 6.51 3.48 -11.42
N THR A 31 6.07 4.65 -10.99
CA THR A 31 5.49 4.84 -9.65
C THR A 31 4.11 4.22 -9.56
N THR A 32 3.60 3.97 -8.34
CA THR A 32 2.20 3.55 -8.15
C THR A 32 1.20 4.52 -8.79
N THR A 33 1.50 5.83 -8.80
CA THR A 33 0.70 6.84 -9.53
C THR A 33 0.65 6.54 -11.02
N ASN A 34 1.79 6.19 -11.62
CA ASN A 34 1.84 5.78 -13.02
C ASN A 34 1.09 4.47 -13.24
N ILE A 35 1.16 3.51 -12.31
CA ILE A 35 0.42 2.26 -12.41
C ILE A 35 -1.09 2.48 -12.39
N CYS A 36 -1.57 3.34 -11.49
CA CYS A 36 -2.97 3.72 -11.41
C CYS A 36 -3.48 4.29 -12.74
N THR A 37 -2.73 5.22 -13.31
CA THR A 37 -3.13 5.96 -14.52
C THR A 37 -2.95 5.18 -15.82
N LYS A 38 -1.88 4.39 -15.95
CA LYS A 38 -1.53 3.67 -17.18
C LYS A 38 -2.12 2.28 -17.28
N PHE A 39 -2.43 1.62 -16.16
CA PHE A 39 -2.89 0.23 -16.17
C PHE A 39 -4.22 0.05 -15.44
N VAL A 40 -4.33 0.46 -14.17
CA VAL A 40 -5.54 0.18 -13.37
C VAL A 40 -6.78 0.88 -13.93
N LYS A 41 -6.73 2.21 -14.13
CA LYS A 41 -7.85 2.97 -14.68
C LYS A 41 -8.24 2.48 -16.08
N PRO A 42 -7.32 2.25 -17.04
CA PRO A 42 -7.67 1.65 -18.32
C PRO A 42 -8.31 0.27 -18.20
N HIS A 43 -7.77 -0.60 -17.34
CA HIS A 43 -8.27 -1.98 -17.18
C HIS A 43 -9.69 -2.02 -16.61
N THR A 44 -10.01 -1.15 -15.65
CA THR A 44 -11.36 -1.11 -15.05
C THR A 44 -12.31 -0.10 -15.73
N ARG A 45 -11.89 0.54 -16.84
CA ARG A 45 -12.62 1.65 -17.47
C ARG A 45 -14.05 1.31 -17.88
N HIS A 46 -14.27 0.10 -18.40
CA HIS A 46 -15.57 -0.28 -18.94
C HIS A 46 -16.65 -0.35 -17.86
N TYR A 47 -16.30 -0.87 -16.68
CA TYR A 47 -17.25 -1.08 -15.58
C TYR A 47 -17.17 0.02 -14.50
N GLN A 48 -16.12 0.84 -14.51
CA GLN A 48 -15.87 1.91 -13.54
C GLN A 48 -15.93 1.44 -12.08
N VAL A 49 -15.33 0.28 -11.79
CA VAL A 49 -15.23 -0.32 -10.46
C VAL A 49 -13.77 -0.35 -9.97
N SER A 50 -13.56 -0.75 -8.71
CA SER A 50 -12.21 -1.03 -8.20
C SER A 50 -11.58 -2.22 -8.94
N LEU A 51 -10.26 -2.38 -8.87
CA LEU A 51 -9.60 -3.52 -9.49
C LEU A 51 -9.98 -4.83 -8.79
N VAL A 52 -10.12 -4.82 -7.46
CA VAL A 52 -10.60 -5.98 -6.70
C VAL A 52 -11.95 -6.47 -7.23
N GLU A 53 -12.90 -5.56 -7.37
CA GLU A 53 -14.24 -5.89 -7.85
C GLU A 53 -14.23 -6.33 -9.33
N HIS A 54 -13.41 -5.67 -10.16
CA HIS A 54 -13.23 -6.07 -11.55
C HIS A 54 -12.73 -7.51 -11.66
N VAL A 55 -11.69 -7.86 -10.90
CA VAL A 55 -11.11 -9.21 -10.88
C VAL A 55 -12.12 -10.22 -10.36
N GLN A 56 -12.85 -9.88 -9.29
CA GLN A 56 -13.85 -10.76 -8.71
C GLN A 56 -14.95 -11.13 -9.69
N ARG A 57 -15.40 -10.17 -10.51
CA ARG A 57 -16.53 -10.35 -11.43
C ARG A 57 -16.13 -10.90 -12.80
N HIS A 58 -14.91 -10.62 -13.26
CA HIS A 58 -14.55 -10.80 -14.67
C HIS A 58 -13.28 -11.62 -14.90
N HIS A 59 -12.45 -11.86 -13.88
CA HIS A 59 -11.28 -12.72 -14.06
C HIS A 59 -11.69 -14.20 -13.97
N PRO A 60 -11.28 -15.07 -14.91
CA PRO A 60 -11.63 -16.51 -14.89
C PRO A 60 -11.23 -17.22 -13.60
N GLN A 61 -10.17 -16.74 -12.95
CA GLN A 61 -9.64 -17.23 -11.67
C GLN A 61 -9.89 -16.23 -10.52
N GLY A 62 -10.95 -15.42 -10.60
CA GLY A 62 -11.24 -14.38 -9.60
C GLY A 62 -11.34 -14.93 -8.16
N ASN A 63 -11.83 -16.15 -7.98
CA ASN A 63 -11.90 -16.85 -6.69
C ASN A 63 -10.52 -17.24 -6.12
N LEU A 64 -9.49 -17.37 -6.95
CA LEU A 64 -8.13 -17.60 -6.49
C LEU A 64 -7.47 -16.28 -6.08
N TYR A 65 -7.78 -15.20 -6.80
CA TYR A 65 -7.11 -13.92 -6.64
C TYR A 65 -7.76 -12.96 -5.65
N VAL A 66 -9.07 -13.07 -5.44
CA VAL A 66 -9.82 -12.22 -4.50
C VAL A 66 -10.17 -13.03 -3.26
N LYS A 67 -9.55 -12.66 -2.14
CA LYS A 67 -9.77 -13.30 -0.82
C LYS A 67 -9.99 -12.21 0.23
N PRO A 68 -10.54 -12.54 1.41
CA PRO A 68 -10.57 -11.61 2.54
C PRO A 68 -9.15 -11.07 2.82
N ALA A 69 -9.02 -9.75 2.88
CA ALA A 69 -7.73 -9.11 3.11
C ALA A 69 -7.22 -9.47 4.51
N THR A 70 -5.97 -9.91 4.55
CA THR A 70 -5.27 -10.32 5.78
C THR A 70 -4.29 -9.25 6.25
N TRP A 71 -3.89 -8.35 5.35
CA TRP A 71 -2.99 -7.24 5.63
C TRP A 71 -3.44 -5.99 4.88
N PHE A 72 -3.34 -4.87 5.55
CA PHE A 72 -3.43 -3.54 4.99
C PHE A 72 -2.03 -3.10 4.53
N VAL A 73 -1.89 -2.63 3.29
CA VAL A 73 -0.62 -2.15 2.76
C VAL A 73 -0.55 -0.63 2.79
N SER A 74 0.32 -0.12 3.66
CA SER A 74 0.72 1.29 3.72
C SER A 74 1.91 1.53 2.79
N HIS A 75 1.80 2.51 1.89
CA HIS A 75 2.89 2.90 0.99
C HIS A 75 2.68 4.30 0.40
N ALA A 76 3.76 4.92 -0.11
CA ALA A 76 3.66 6.18 -0.83
C ALA A 76 3.39 5.96 -2.32
N TRP A 77 2.45 6.71 -2.89
CA TRP A 77 2.09 6.63 -4.33
C TRP A 77 3.21 6.99 -5.31
N LYS A 78 4.26 7.65 -4.80
CA LYS A 78 5.46 8.01 -5.55
C LYS A 78 6.52 6.89 -5.55
N TYR A 79 6.32 5.83 -4.77
CA TYR A 79 7.23 4.68 -4.80
C TYR A 79 7.10 3.94 -6.11
N LEU A 80 8.22 3.38 -6.56
CA LEU A 80 8.24 2.47 -7.70
C LEU A 80 7.39 1.26 -7.34
N PHE A 81 6.46 0.91 -8.21
CA PHE A 81 5.51 -0.16 -7.92
C PHE A 81 6.20 -1.51 -7.78
N LEU A 82 7.22 -1.76 -8.61
CA LEU A 82 8.01 -3.00 -8.52
C LEU A 82 8.75 -3.12 -7.18
N ASP A 83 9.30 -2.02 -6.66
CA ASP A 83 9.95 -2.02 -5.34
C ASP A 83 8.95 -2.35 -4.23
N VAL A 84 7.71 -1.87 -4.34
CA VAL A 84 6.62 -2.18 -3.40
C VAL A 84 6.28 -3.67 -3.47
N VAL A 85 6.11 -4.23 -4.67
CA VAL A 85 5.82 -5.66 -4.85
C VAL A 85 6.95 -6.52 -4.28
N ASP A 86 8.21 -6.18 -4.57
CA ASP A 86 9.37 -6.95 -4.11
C ASP A 86 9.56 -6.89 -2.59
N ALA A 87 9.31 -5.72 -1.99
CA ALA A 87 9.34 -5.55 -0.54
C ALA A 87 8.29 -6.44 0.15
N LEU A 88 7.06 -6.44 -0.37
CA LEU A 88 5.98 -7.30 0.14
C LEU A 88 6.30 -8.78 -0.06
N THR A 89 6.85 -9.14 -1.22
CA THR A 89 7.23 -10.52 -1.54
C THR A 89 8.28 -11.03 -0.54
N THR A 90 9.38 -10.30 -0.39
CA THR A 90 10.43 -10.62 0.58
C THR A 90 9.87 -10.76 1.99
N PHE A 91 8.99 -9.83 2.40
CA PHE A 91 8.41 -9.82 3.74
C PHE A 91 7.52 -11.04 4.04
N PHE A 92 6.72 -11.51 3.07
CA PHE A 92 5.87 -12.69 3.27
C PHE A 92 6.64 -14.00 3.10
N ASP A 93 7.66 -14.02 2.23
CA ASP A 93 8.58 -15.16 2.10
C ASP A 93 9.35 -15.40 3.40
N ASP A 94 9.84 -14.34 4.06
CA ASP A 94 10.52 -14.41 5.37
C ASP A 94 9.61 -14.98 6.48
N GLN A 95 8.29 -14.83 6.34
CA GLN A 95 7.30 -15.38 7.26
C GLN A 95 6.85 -16.80 6.89
N GLY A 96 7.36 -17.36 5.78
CA GLY A 96 6.99 -18.68 5.29
C GLY A 96 5.54 -18.77 4.79
N VAL A 97 4.96 -17.65 4.36
CA VAL A 97 3.57 -17.61 3.86
C VAL A 97 3.57 -17.50 2.34
N ALA A 98 2.89 -18.43 1.66
CA ALA A 98 2.80 -18.41 0.21
C ALA A 98 2.04 -17.19 -0.31
N ALA A 99 2.47 -16.65 -1.46
CA ALA A 99 1.85 -15.47 -2.09
C ALA A 99 0.36 -15.66 -2.44
N ASP A 100 -0.08 -16.90 -2.65
CA ASP A 100 -1.49 -17.26 -2.89
C ASP A 100 -2.34 -17.12 -1.61
N ASP A 101 -1.75 -17.27 -0.43
CA ASP A 101 -2.45 -17.32 0.85
C ASP A 101 -2.57 -15.95 1.53
N VAL A 102 -1.87 -14.93 1.00
CA VAL A 102 -1.92 -13.57 1.51
C VAL A 102 -2.68 -12.67 0.55
N ALA A 103 -3.88 -12.25 0.95
CA ALA A 103 -4.59 -11.15 0.29
C ALA A 103 -4.34 -9.81 0.98
N LEU A 104 -4.06 -8.81 0.14
CA LEU A 104 -3.64 -7.49 0.53
C LEU A 104 -4.71 -6.46 0.17
N TRP A 105 -5.04 -5.61 1.14
CA TRP A 105 -5.73 -4.37 0.84
C TRP A 105 -4.69 -3.34 0.39
N PHE A 106 -4.77 -2.93 -0.87
CA PHE A 106 -3.84 -2.00 -1.49
C PHE A 106 -4.63 -0.87 -2.14
N CYS A 107 -4.47 0.35 -1.64
CA CYS A 107 -5.38 1.47 -1.96
C CYS A 107 -5.59 1.70 -3.47
N THR A 108 -4.56 1.52 -4.29
CA THR A 108 -4.66 1.67 -5.75
C THR A 108 -5.56 0.63 -6.41
N PHE A 109 -5.66 -0.57 -5.83
CA PHE A 109 -6.48 -1.67 -6.35
C PHE A 109 -7.85 -1.75 -5.68
N ASN A 110 -7.91 -1.47 -4.38
CA ASN A 110 -9.12 -1.59 -3.57
C ASN A 110 -10.07 -0.41 -3.76
N ASN A 111 -9.55 0.80 -3.91
CA ASN A 111 -10.39 1.98 -4.10
C ASN A 111 -10.84 2.09 -5.56
N ASN A 112 -12.09 2.52 -5.76
CA ASN A 112 -12.59 2.82 -7.10
C ASN A 112 -11.95 4.11 -7.63
N GLN A 113 -10.93 3.95 -8.48
CA GLN A 113 -10.14 5.06 -9.01
C GLN A 113 -10.91 5.99 -9.97
N HIS A 114 -12.10 5.59 -10.41
CA HIS A 114 -12.96 6.40 -11.29
C HIS A 114 -13.79 7.43 -10.51
N MET A 115 -14.06 7.19 -9.23
CA MET A 115 -14.81 8.11 -8.36
C MET A 115 -14.05 9.42 -8.08
N VAL A 116 -12.72 9.40 -8.23
CA VAL A 116 -11.84 10.53 -7.93
C VAL A 116 -11.72 11.50 -9.11
N ASN A 117 -12.29 11.17 -10.27
CA ASN A 117 -11.92 11.79 -11.54
C ASN A 117 -12.58 13.16 -11.82
N ASN A 118 -13.34 13.75 -10.88
CA ASN A 118 -13.91 15.11 -10.97
C ASN A 118 -14.51 15.62 -9.65
N THR A 119 -14.19 14.98 -8.51
CA THR A 119 -14.74 15.35 -7.21
C THR A 119 -13.60 15.41 -6.22
N ILE A 120 -13.46 16.53 -5.52
CA ILE A 120 -12.63 16.60 -4.32
C ILE A 120 -13.34 15.70 -3.31
N VAL A 121 -12.91 14.45 -3.22
CA VAL A 121 -13.38 13.54 -2.19
C VAL A 121 -12.74 14.03 -0.88
N PRO A 122 -13.53 14.41 0.13
CA PRO A 122 -12.99 14.94 1.38
C PRO A 122 -12.00 13.97 2.00
N PHE A 123 -10.93 14.52 2.57
CA PHE A 123 -9.94 13.78 3.34
C PHE A 123 -10.59 12.80 4.35
N GLU A 124 -11.63 13.26 5.04
CA GLU A 124 -12.42 12.49 6.02
C GLU A 124 -13.05 11.22 5.43
N PHE A 125 -13.51 11.26 4.18
CA PHE A 125 -14.07 10.08 3.52
C PHE A 125 -13.01 9.00 3.28
N TRP A 126 -11.79 9.42 2.92
CA TRP A 126 -10.66 8.50 2.78
C TRP A 126 -10.19 7.98 4.13
N VAL A 127 -10.18 8.84 5.16
CA VAL A 127 -9.88 8.45 6.55
C VAL A 127 -10.89 7.43 7.06
N ASP A 128 -12.19 7.63 6.86
CA ASP A 128 -13.22 6.71 7.33
C ASP A 128 -13.14 5.35 6.62
N ALA A 129 -12.98 5.35 5.29
CA ALA A 129 -12.80 4.13 4.52
C ALA A 129 -11.51 3.40 4.92
N PHE A 130 -10.45 4.16 5.18
CA PHE A 130 -9.16 3.67 5.65
C PHE A 130 -9.26 3.06 7.06
N GLU A 131 -9.81 3.79 8.03
CA GLU A 131 -9.98 3.34 9.40
C GLU A 131 -10.89 2.12 9.47
N THR A 132 -11.95 2.09 8.67
CA THR A 132 -12.86 0.95 8.58
C THR A 132 -12.13 -0.28 8.05
N ALA A 133 -11.35 -0.14 6.98
CA ALA A 133 -10.56 -1.23 6.43
C ALA A 133 -9.51 -1.73 7.42
N LEU A 134 -8.81 -0.79 8.09
CA LEU A 134 -7.78 -1.11 9.07
C LEU A 134 -8.37 -1.81 10.30
N LYS A 135 -9.46 -1.29 10.87
CA LYS A 135 -10.18 -1.92 12.00
C LYS A 135 -10.67 -3.33 11.64
N ALA A 136 -11.14 -3.54 10.42
CA ALA A 136 -11.60 -4.85 9.96
C ALA A 136 -10.46 -5.86 9.75
N ILE A 137 -9.30 -5.41 9.24
CA ILE A 137 -8.16 -6.29 8.92
C ILE A 137 -7.27 -6.56 10.14
N GLY A 138 -7.00 -5.55 10.98
CA GLY A 138 -6.21 -5.67 12.20
C GLY A 138 -4.70 -5.89 12.01
N LYS A 139 -4.18 -5.83 10.78
CA LYS A 139 -2.75 -5.93 10.46
C LYS A 139 -2.35 -4.93 9.39
N VAL A 140 -1.22 -4.25 9.58
CA VAL A 140 -0.62 -3.27 8.66
C VAL A 140 0.78 -3.69 8.33
N VAL A 141 1.10 -3.69 7.04
CA VAL A 141 2.49 -3.72 6.55
C VAL A 141 2.77 -2.40 5.85
N MET A 142 3.76 -1.65 6.36
CA MET A 142 4.24 -0.42 5.75
C MET A 142 5.46 -0.73 4.88
N VAL A 143 5.42 -0.37 3.60
CA VAL A 143 6.60 -0.44 2.73
C VAL A 143 7.47 0.79 2.95
N LEU A 144 8.72 0.61 3.37
CA LEU A 144 9.67 1.68 3.68
C LEU A 144 10.71 1.82 2.55
N SER A 145 10.75 2.97 1.86
CA SER A 145 11.74 3.25 0.82
C SER A 145 12.01 4.76 0.60
N PRO A 146 13.28 5.21 0.51
CA PRO A 146 14.47 4.55 1.06
C PRO A 146 14.39 4.51 2.60
N TRP A 147 15.03 3.56 3.27
CA TRP A 147 14.86 3.38 4.72
C TRP A 147 15.49 4.50 5.55
N ASN A 148 16.58 5.11 5.07
CA ASN A 148 17.36 6.15 5.75
C ASN A 148 16.76 7.57 5.60
N ASN A 149 15.85 7.74 4.65
CA ASN A 149 15.03 8.94 4.48
C ASN A 149 13.65 8.52 3.95
N PRO A 150 12.87 7.81 4.78
CA PRO A 150 11.65 7.18 4.32
C PRO A 150 10.63 8.26 4.01
N THR A 151 10.28 8.39 2.73
CA THR A 151 9.28 9.40 2.39
C THR A 151 7.92 9.07 2.99
N THR A 152 7.64 7.82 3.35
CA THR A 152 6.49 7.48 4.19
C THR A 152 6.49 8.32 5.46
N LEU A 153 7.58 8.39 6.22
CA LEU A 153 7.61 9.12 7.50
C LEU A 153 7.66 10.65 7.35
N THR A 154 7.77 11.18 6.12
CA THR A 154 7.60 12.62 5.83
C THR A 154 6.25 12.94 5.20
N ARG A 155 5.32 11.97 5.11
CA ARG A 155 3.97 12.13 4.57
C ARG A 155 2.96 11.92 5.69
N THR A 156 2.07 12.88 5.88
CA THR A 156 1.15 12.92 7.02
C THR A 156 0.26 11.68 7.09
N TRP A 157 -0.10 11.12 5.94
CA TRP A 157 -0.86 9.87 5.82
C TRP A 157 -0.18 8.64 6.42
N CYS A 158 1.15 8.50 6.28
CA CYS A 158 1.84 7.34 6.85
C CYS A 158 2.12 7.50 8.34
N VAL A 159 2.26 8.73 8.83
CA VAL A 159 2.27 9.02 10.26
C VAL A 159 0.90 8.74 10.89
N PHE A 160 -0.19 9.07 10.18
CA PHE A 160 -1.55 8.72 10.56
C PHE A 160 -1.75 7.20 10.57
N GLU A 161 -1.25 6.45 9.57
CA GLU A 161 -1.30 4.99 9.55
C GLU A 161 -0.65 4.34 10.79
N ILE A 162 0.50 4.86 11.22
CA ILE A 162 1.19 4.42 12.45
C ILE A 162 0.35 4.78 13.69
N TYR A 163 -0.20 5.99 13.75
CA TYR A 163 -1.06 6.43 14.85
C TYR A 163 -2.33 5.57 14.97
N VAL A 164 -3.03 5.29 13.85
CA VAL A 164 -4.21 4.43 13.85
C VAL A 164 -3.85 3.00 14.22
N ALA A 165 -2.72 2.46 13.74
CA ALA A 165 -2.29 1.12 14.13
C ALA A 165 -2.03 1.02 15.64
N ILE A 166 -1.36 2.02 16.24
CA ILE A 166 -1.11 2.09 17.69
C ILE A 166 -2.42 2.22 18.47
N THR A 167 -3.32 3.11 18.06
CA THR A 167 -4.58 3.38 18.78
C THR A 167 -5.62 2.26 18.64
N THR A 168 -5.58 1.49 17.54
CA THR A 168 -6.47 0.34 17.31
C THR A 168 -5.89 -0.99 17.79
N GLY A 169 -4.63 -1.03 18.23
CA GLY A 169 -3.95 -2.26 18.62
C GLY A 169 -3.65 -3.21 17.46
N ALA A 170 -3.63 -2.69 16.22
CA ALA A 170 -3.32 -3.47 15.03
C ALA A 170 -1.85 -3.92 15.02
N ARG A 171 -1.57 -5.12 14.50
CA ARG A 171 -0.19 -5.58 14.28
C ARG A 171 0.43 -4.70 13.19
N PHE A 172 1.49 -3.98 13.53
CA PHE A 172 2.22 -3.12 12.59
C PHE A 172 3.58 -3.73 12.26
N GLU A 173 3.86 -3.91 10.97
CA GLU A 173 5.14 -4.40 10.48
C GLU A 173 5.66 -3.57 9.32
N VAL A 174 6.96 -3.70 9.05
CA VAL A 174 7.65 -2.96 8.01
C VAL A 174 8.20 -3.93 6.97
N ALA A 175 7.90 -3.67 5.71
CA ALA A 175 8.49 -4.33 4.56
C ALA A 175 9.50 -3.40 3.90
N MET A 176 10.65 -3.95 3.48
CA MET A 176 11.70 -3.21 2.77
C MET A 176 12.15 -4.02 1.56
N GLY A 177 12.49 -3.34 0.47
CA GLY A 177 13.13 -4.01 -0.67
C GLY A 177 14.49 -4.59 -0.26
N THR A 178 14.95 -5.66 -0.92
CA THR A 178 16.16 -6.40 -0.51
C THR A 178 17.39 -5.52 -0.31
N ALA A 179 17.64 -4.58 -1.23
CA ALA A 179 18.76 -3.65 -1.12
C ALA A 179 18.60 -2.67 0.06
N GLN A 180 17.37 -2.24 0.36
CA GLN A 180 17.09 -1.37 1.50
C GLN A 180 17.19 -2.13 2.82
N LYS A 181 16.74 -3.39 2.87
CA LYS A 181 16.88 -4.27 4.04
C LYS A 181 18.35 -4.55 4.34
N ALA A 182 19.16 -4.83 3.32
CA ALA A 182 20.59 -5.03 3.48
C ALA A 182 21.28 -3.77 4.03
N ALA A 183 21.02 -2.61 3.42
CA ALA A 183 21.56 -1.33 3.89
C ALA A 183 21.09 -0.99 5.32
N PHE A 184 19.83 -1.30 5.66
CA PHE A 184 19.30 -1.12 7.02
C PHE A 184 20.03 -2.00 8.04
N LEU A 185 20.22 -3.29 7.73
CA LEU A 185 20.90 -4.23 8.63
C LEU A 185 22.39 -3.91 8.82
N GLU A 186 23.02 -3.34 7.80
CA GLU A 186 24.40 -2.85 7.86
C GLU A 186 24.52 -1.59 8.73
N ASP A 187 23.65 -0.60 8.49
CA ASP A 187 23.74 0.68 9.18
C ASP A 187 23.20 0.63 10.63
N ILE A 188 22.24 -0.25 10.96
CA ILE A 188 21.73 -0.39 12.34
C ILE A 188 22.72 -1.07 13.31
N GLN A 189 23.88 -1.52 12.81
CA GLN A 189 25.01 -1.87 13.67
C GLN A 189 25.52 -0.64 14.43
N ASP A 190 25.18 0.57 13.99
CA ASP A 190 25.44 1.85 14.64
C ASP A 190 24.10 2.57 14.99
N ASP A 191 23.81 2.70 16.28
CA ASP A 191 22.62 3.40 16.80
C ASP A 191 22.49 4.85 16.30
N SER A 192 23.58 5.45 15.81
CA SER A 192 23.59 6.79 15.24
C SER A 192 22.78 6.89 13.95
N ALA A 193 22.77 5.84 13.12
CA ALA A 193 22.05 5.82 11.85
C ALA A 193 20.53 5.72 12.07
N PHE A 194 20.10 4.93 13.05
CA PHE A 194 18.70 4.85 13.47
C PHE A 194 18.22 6.19 14.07
N THR A 195 19.04 6.81 14.92
CA THR A 195 18.75 8.11 15.52
C THR A 195 18.71 9.23 14.46
N ALA A 196 19.61 9.20 13.48
CA ALA A 196 19.62 10.14 12.36
C ALA A 196 18.38 10.00 11.48
N MET A 197 17.95 8.76 11.18
CA MET A 197 16.70 8.49 10.49
C MET A 197 15.51 9.07 11.26
N LEU A 198 15.40 8.82 12.58
CA LEU A 198 14.36 9.43 13.42
C LEU A 198 14.40 10.96 13.38
N ALA A 199 15.59 11.57 13.32
CA ALA A 199 15.75 13.02 13.21
C ALA A 199 15.31 13.61 11.85
N THR A 200 15.26 12.78 10.79
CA THR A 200 14.65 13.18 9.51
C THR A 200 13.12 13.18 9.57
N ILE A 201 12.52 12.47 10.53
CA ILE A 201 11.07 12.41 10.76
C ILE A 201 10.64 13.68 11.51
N LYS A 202 10.33 14.73 10.75
CA LYS A 202 9.67 15.92 11.29
C LYS A 202 8.17 15.82 11.01
N SER A 203 7.43 15.20 11.94
CA SER A 203 5.96 15.07 11.84
C SER A 203 5.27 16.42 11.52
N GLU A 204 5.79 17.51 12.10
CA GLU A 204 5.36 18.90 11.92
C GLU A 204 5.55 19.46 10.49
N ALA A 205 6.48 18.90 9.71
CA ALA A 205 6.84 19.31 8.35
C ALA A 205 6.35 18.33 7.27
N SER A 206 5.49 17.38 7.65
CA SER A 206 4.98 16.37 6.73
C SER A 206 4.16 16.98 5.59
N GLN A 207 4.35 16.45 4.38
CA GLN A 207 3.74 16.99 3.16
C GLN A 207 2.48 16.21 2.77
N THR A 208 1.47 16.92 2.31
CA THR A 208 0.20 16.35 1.85
C THR A 208 0.07 16.52 0.33
N ALA A 209 -0.63 15.59 -0.34
CA ALA A 209 -0.91 15.74 -1.78
C ALA A 209 -1.95 16.84 -2.05
N VAL A 210 -2.83 17.09 -1.08
CA VAL A 210 -3.79 18.18 -1.08
C VAL A 210 -3.48 19.08 0.12
N ALA A 211 -3.31 20.38 -0.11
CA ALA A 211 -2.89 21.32 0.94
C ALA A 211 -3.84 21.36 2.15
N SER A 212 -5.12 21.04 1.95
CA SER A 212 -6.15 21.00 3.01
C SER A 212 -5.98 19.84 4.00
N ASP A 213 -5.28 18.76 3.61
CA ASP A 213 -5.09 17.60 4.49
C ASP A 213 -4.28 17.98 5.75
N ARG A 214 -3.38 18.97 5.65
CA ARG A 214 -2.54 19.41 6.78
C ARG A 214 -3.38 20.02 7.90
N SER A 215 -4.44 20.73 7.56
CA SER A 215 -5.32 21.41 8.51
C SER A 215 -6.20 20.48 9.33
N ASN A 216 -6.34 19.21 8.90
CA ASN A 216 -7.22 18.23 9.53
C ASN A 216 -6.45 17.16 10.34
N ILE A 217 -5.12 17.21 10.35
CA ILE A 217 -4.25 16.20 11.01
C ILE A 217 -3.41 16.80 12.15
N THR A 218 -3.35 18.14 12.27
CA THR A 218 -2.79 18.86 13.43
C THR A 218 -3.89 19.34 14.34
#